data_AF-A0A962E855-F1
#
_entry.id   AF-A0A962E855-F1
#
_cell.length_a   1.000
_cell.length_b   1.000
_cell.length_c   1.000
_cell.angle_alpha   90.00
_cell.angle_beta   90.00
_cell.angle_gamma   90.00
#
_symmetry.space_group_name_H-M   'P 1'
#
loop_
_entity.id
_entity.type
_entity.pdbx_description
1 polymer ?
#
loop_
_entity_poly.entity_id
_entity_poly.type
_entity_poly.pdbx_seq_one_letter_code
_entity_poly.pdbx_strand_id
1 'polypeptide(L)'
;MDGLVSNSHYAQHLAEQLRRADRALEQTDYDSLLIASGGLRYQFLDDNPFPYRPNPLFRSWIPEVSSNDCWIAYKPGQTPTLIYHQPADYWHQVPSDPAGEWTNHFQVVVSRRR
;
A
#
# COMPACT_ATOMS: atom_id res chain seq x y z
N MET A 1 -1.40 33.38 -5.43
CA MET A 1 -0.07 32.85 -5.05
C MET A 1 -0.14 32.51 -3.57
N ASP A 2 -0.77 31.38 -3.24
CA ASP A 2 -0.81 30.86 -1.87
C ASP A 2 -0.11 29.50 -1.89
N GLY A 3 1.22 29.56 -1.94
CA GLY A 3 2.07 28.42 -1.64
C GLY A 3 2.29 28.36 -0.13
N LEU A 4 2.41 27.12 0.38
CA LEU A 4 3.04 26.74 1.66
C LEU A 4 2.18 26.57 2.93
N VAL A 5 0.90 26.18 2.85
CA VAL A 5 0.27 25.44 3.97
C VAL A 5 -0.75 24.43 3.44
N SER A 6 -0.37 23.17 3.28
CA SER A 6 -1.24 22.00 3.58
C SER A 6 -0.44 20.69 3.43
N ASN A 7 0.40 20.38 4.41
CA ASN A 7 1.09 19.08 4.48
C ASN A 7 1.39 18.69 5.94
N SER A 8 0.34 18.36 6.70
CA SER A 8 0.45 18.01 8.13
C SER A 8 -0.34 16.75 8.49
N HIS A 9 -1.59 16.63 8.03
CA HIS A 9 -2.47 15.55 8.51
C HIS A 9 -2.12 14.16 8.02
N TYR A 10 -1.71 13.98 6.76
CA TYR A 10 -1.29 12.67 6.28
C TYR A 10 0.03 12.23 6.90
N ALA A 11 1.02 13.14 6.95
CA ALA A 11 2.31 12.85 7.59
C ALA A 11 2.13 12.49 9.08
N GLN A 12 1.27 13.21 9.81
CA GLN A 12 0.92 12.89 11.20
C GLN A 12 0.21 11.54 11.32
N HIS A 13 -0.75 11.27 10.44
CA HIS A 13 -1.47 9.99 10.39
C HIS A 13 -0.49 8.83 10.17
N LEU A 14 0.39 8.95 9.17
CA LEU A 14 1.38 7.93 8.87
C LEU A 14 2.35 7.76 10.04
N ALA A 15 2.83 8.83 10.66
CA ALA A 15 3.69 8.75 11.85
C ALA A 15 3.03 7.97 12.99
N GLU A 16 1.73 8.15 13.23
CA GLU A 16 0.99 7.38 14.22
C GLU A 16 0.84 5.90 13.82
N GLN A 17 0.66 5.61 12.54
CA GLN A 17 0.63 4.24 12.03
C GLN A 17 1.98 3.53 12.21
N LEU A 18 3.09 4.21 11.93
CA LEU A 18 4.45 3.70 12.14
C LEU A 18 4.71 3.43 13.63
N ARG A 19 4.37 4.38 14.51
CA ARG A 19 4.52 4.23 15.96
C ARG A 19 3.75 3.02 16.50
N ARG A 20 2.56 2.73 15.96
CA ARG A 20 1.78 1.54 16.32
C ARG A 20 2.44 0.26 15.83
N ALA A 21 2.99 0.27 14.62
CA ALA A 21 3.71 -0.87 14.06
C ALA A 21 4.99 -1.16 14.86
N ASP A 22 5.76 -0.14 15.22
CA ASP A 22 6.95 -0.26 16.08
C ASP A 22 6.60 -0.94 17.40
N ARG A 23 5.60 -0.41 18.11
CA ARG A 23 5.15 -1.00 19.38
C ARG A 23 4.68 -2.44 19.23
N ALA A 24 3.99 -2.77 18.13
CA ALA A 24 3.53 -4.13 17.89
C ALA A 24 4.72 -5.08 17.63
N LEU A 25 5.71 -4.65 16.85
CA LEU A 25 6.92 -5.42 16.58
C LEU A 25 7.76 -5.60 17.84
N GLU A 26 7.94 -4.56 18.67
CA GLU A 26 8.61 -4.64 19.98
C GLU A 26 7.98 -5.65 20.94
N GLN A 27 6.69 -5.91 20.80
CA GLN A 27 5.95 -6.88 21.62
C GLN A 27 6.01 -8.32 21.07
N THR A 28 6.74 -8.54 19.98
CA THR A 28 6.85 -9.82 19.28
C THR A 28 8.30 -10.14 18.94
N ASP A 29 8.59 -11.38 18.55
CA ASP A 29 9.93 -11.77 18.08
C ASP A 29 10.12 -11.50 16.57
N TYR A 30 9.47 -10.48 16.01
CA TYR A 30 9.52 -10.14 14.59
C TYR A 30 10.25 -8.83 14.32
N ASP A 31 11.11 -8.82 13.30
CA ASP A 31 11.89 -7.64 12.91
C ASP A 31 11.14 -6.69 11.97
N SER A 32 10.07 -7.15 11.33
CA SER A 32 9.44 -6.43 10.22
C SER A 32 7.99 -6.85 10.02
N LEU A 33 7.23 -5.95 9.40
CA LEU A 33 5.83 -6.11 9.07
C LEU A 33 5.67 -6.15 7.54
N LEU A 34 4.87 -7.09 7.06
CA LEU A 34 4.45 -7.18 5.67
C LEU A 34 2.92 -7.13 5.60
N ILE A 35 2.36 -6.14 4.90
CA ILE A 35 0.92 -5.91 4.78
C ILE A 35 0.50 -6.12 3.33
N ALA A 36 -0.32 -7.14 3.07
CA ALA A 36 -0.90 -7.38 1.75
C ALA A 36 -2.11 -6.47 1.49
N SER A 37 -2.24 -5.92 0.27
CA SER A 37 -3.47 -5.28 -0.18
C SER A 37 -4.60 -6.30 -0.37
N GLY A 38 -4.25 -7.55 -0.63
CA GLY A 38 -5.16 -8.62 -1.01
C GLY A 38 -5.21 -8.80 -2.53
N GLY A 39 -5.81 -9.92 -2.96
CA GLY A 39 -5.93 -10.30 -4.37
C GLY A 39 -7.39 -10.48 -4.80
N LEU A 40 -7.59 -10.72 -6.09
CA LEU A 40 -8.90 -11.06 -6.63
C LEU A 40 -9.40 -12.40 -6.08
N ARG A 41 -10.71 -12.49 -5.84
CA ARG A 41 -11.40 -13.73 -5.49
C ARG A 41 -12.38 -14.05 -6.60
N TYR A 42 -12.44 -15.31 -7.00
CA TYR A 42 -13.29 -15.78 -8.08
C TYR A 42 -14.51 -16.51 -7.55
N GLN A 43 -15.60 -16.42 -8.31
CA GLN A 43 -16.82 -17.17 -8.03
C GLN A 43 -16.55 -18.68 -8.19
N PHE A 44 -17.25 -19.50 -7.40
CA PHE A 44 -17.03 -20.94 -7.41
C PHE A 44 -17.40 -21.53 -8.78
N LEU A 45 -16.44 -22.23 -9.41
CA LEU A 45 -16.54 -22.80 -10.77
C LEU A 45 -16.74 -21.78 -11.91
N ASP A 46 -16.33 -20.53 -11.70
CA ASP A 46 -16.43 -19.45 -12.69
C ASP A 46 -15.11 -18.64 -12.74
N ASP A 47 -14.84 -17.97 -13.86
CA ASP A 47 -13.69 -17.08 -14.05
C ASP A 47 -14.02 -15.61 -13.75
N ASN A 48 -15.28 -15.33 -13.39
CA ASN A 48 -15.72 -13.98 -13.02
C ASN A 48 -15.30 -13.60 -11.57
N PRO A 49 -14.52 -12.51 -11.38
CA PRO A 49 -14.10 -12.07 -10.06
C PRO A 49 -15.23 -11.36 -9.28
N PHE A 50 -15.20 -11.50 -7.96
CA PHE A 50 -15.93 -10.59 -7.08
C PHE A 50 -15.33 -9.18 -7.13
N PRO A 51 -16.11 -8.13 -6.81
CA PRO A 51 -15.56 -6.78 -6.64
C PRO A 51 -14.40 -6.79 -5.65
N TYR A 52 -13.25 -6.27 -6.09
CA TYR A 52 -12.06 -6.17 -5.23
C TYR A 52 -12.34 -5.28 -4.02
N ARG A 53 -11.96 -5.77 -2.84
CA ARG A 53 -12.01 -5.02 -1.59
C ARG A 53 -10.64 -5.10 -0.92
N PRO A 54 -9.90 -3.98 -0.82
CA PRO A 54 -8.56 -4.01 -0.25
C PRO A 54 -8.62 -4.33 1.24
N ASN A 55 -7.55 -4.94 1.74
CA ASN A 55 -7.32 -5.16 3.16
C ASN A 55 -7.39 -3.82 3.92
N PRO A 56 -8.26 -3.68 4.94
CA PRO A 56 -8.36 -2.44 5.72
C PRO A 56 -7.05 -2.03 6.39
N LEU A 57 -6.20 -2.97 6.80
CA LEU A 57 -4.88 -2.66 7.36
C LEU A 57 -4.00 -1.96 6.34
N PHE A 58 -3.94 -2.49 5.12
CA PHE A 58 -3.20 -1.86 4.02
C PHE A 58 -3.77 -0.47 3.68
N ARG A 59 -5.10 -0.36 3.56
CA ARG A 59 -5.78 0.91 3.27
C ARG A 59 -5.66 1.95 4.40
N SER A 60 -5.36 1.52 5.62
CA SER A 60 -5.10 2.45 6.72
C SER A 60 -3.74 3.14 6.61
N TRP A 61 -2.82 2.66 5.76
CA TRP A 61 -1.50 3.27 5.55
C TRP A 61 -1.44 4.16 4.31
N ILE A 62 -2.26 3.87 3.30
CA ILE A 62 -2.24 4.54 2.00
C ILE A 62 -3.65 5.04 1.67
N PRO A 63 -3.83 6.33 1.31
CA PRO A 63 -5.15 6.94 1.16
C PRO A 63 -5.90 6.47 -0.10
N GLU A 64 -5.16 6.13 -1.16
CA GLU A 64 -5.71 5.77 -2.45
C GLU A 64 -4.99 4.55 -3.01
N VAL A 65 -5.69 3.41 -3.06
CA VAL A 65 -5.25 2.25 -3.84
C VAL A 65 -6.45 1.60 -4.50
N SER A 66 -6.43 1.57 -5.83
CA SER A 66 -7.34 0.80 -6.69
C SER A 66 -6.74 -0.53 -7.15
N SER A 67 -5.45 -0.77 -6.90
CA SER A 67 -4.75 -1.98 -7.35
C SER A 67 -4.77 -3.11 -6.31
N ASN A 68 -4.80 -4.34 -6.82
CA ASN A 68 -4.65 -5.57 -6.04
C ASN A 68 -3.19 -6.03 -6.06
N ASP A 69 -2.87 -7.08 -5.28
CA ASP A 69 -1.56 -7.73 -5.24
C ASP A 69 -0.38 -6.80 -4.92
N CYS A 70 -0.66 -5.69 -4.23
CA CYS A 70 0.31 -4.76 -3.68
C CYS A 70 0.70 -5.13 -2.25
N TRP A 71 1.86 -4.64 -1.81
CA TRP A 71 2.40 -4.92 -0.48
C TRP A 71 3.05 -3.69 0.13
N ILE A 72 2.92 -3.54 1.46
CA ILE A 72 3.74 -2.63 2.25
C ILE A 72 4.70 -3.47 3.07
N ALA A 73 6.00 -3.25 2.89
CA ALA A 73 7.03 -3.80 3.76
C ALA A 73 7.53 -2.68 4.69
N TYR A 74 7.61 -2.98 5.97
CA TYR A 74 8.06 -2.02 6.99
C TYR A 74 8.99 -2.66 8.00
N LYS A 75 10.06 -1.93 8.32
CA LYS A 75 11.00 -2.23 9.40
C LYS A 75 11.18 -0.98 10.26
N PRO A 76 11.18 -1.09 11.60
CA PRO A 76 11.39 0.05 12.49
C PRO A 76 12.64 0.85 12.12
N GLY A 77 12.51 2.18 12.11
CA GLY A 77 13.58 3.12 11.74
C GLY A 77 13.86 3.24 10.23
N GLN A 78 13.11 2.58 9.36
CA GLN A 78 13.25 2.69 7.90
C GLN A 78 12.02 3.32 7.25
N THR A 79 12.21 3.91 6.08
CA THR A 79 11.09 4.35 5.22
C THR A 79 10.32 3.11 4.73
N PRO A 80 8.98 3.05 4.89
CA PRO A 80 8.19 1.93 4.37
C PRO A 80 8.35 1.76 2.86
N THR A 81 8.43 0.51 2.40
CA THR A 81 8.47 0.19 0.98
C THR A 81 7.08 -0.18 0.49
N LEU A 82 6.57 0.52 -0.54
CA LEU A 82 5.38 0.14 -1.27
C LEU A 82 5.78 -0.65 -2.51
N ILE A 83 5.44 -1.93 -2.52
CA ILE A 83 5.53 -2.78 -3.71
C ILE A 83 4.20 -2.64 -4.46
N TYR A 84 4.22 -1.94 -5.58
CA TYR A 84 3.02 -1.62 -6.36
C TYR A 84 2.93 -2.53 -7.59
N HIS A 85 1.89 -3.36 -7.65
CA HIS A 85 1.68 -4.26 -8.77
C HIS A 85 1.04 -3.54 -9.96
N GLN A 86 1.72 -3.61 -11.11
CA GLN A 86 1.24 -3.13 -12.40
C GLN A 86 1.35 -4.30 -13.40
N PRO A 87 0.28 -5.10 -13.58
CA PRO A 87 0.33 -6.26 -14.47
C PRO A 87 0.67 -5.80 -15.90
N ALA A 88 1.61 -6.50 -16.52
CA ALA A 88 1.96 -6.31 -17.93
C ALA A 88 1.07 -7.23 -18.79
N ASP A 89 -0.22 -6.90 -18.88
CA ASP A 89 -1.17 -7.63 -19.70
C ASP A 89 -1.77 -6.75 -20.81
N TYR A 90 -2.31 -7.39 -21.86
CA TYR A 90 -2.92 -6.73 -23.01
C TYR A 90 -4.42 -6.43 -22.79
N TRP A 91 -5.02 -7.03 -21.77
CA TRP A 91 -6.48 -7.09 -21.60
C TRP A 91 -7.01 -5.98 -20.70
N HIS A 92 -6.22 -5.53 -19.74
CA HIS A 92 -6.60 -4.55 -18.74
C HIS A 92 -5.77 -3.28 -18.89
N GLN A 93 -6.41 -2.16 -18.52
CA GLN A 93 -5.68 -0.91 -18.39
C GLN A 93 -4.72 -1.03 -17.20
N VAL A 94 -3.43 -0.90 -17.47
CA VAL A 94 -2.39 -0.87 -16.43
C VAL A 94 -2.67 0.31 -15.49
N PRO A 95 -2.70 0.10 -14.16
CA PRO A 95 -2.83 1.19 -13.21
C PRO A 95 -1.71 2.21 -13.42
N SER A 96 -2.04 3.50 -13.44
CA SER A 96 -1.03 4.56 -13.45
C SER A 96 -0.08 4.41 -12.24
N ASP A 97 1.14 4.95 -12.38
CA ASP A 97 2.07 5.04 -11.26
C ASP A 97 1.39 5.75 -10.08
N PRO A 98 1.63 5.32 -8.83
CA PRO A 98 1.07 5.98 -7.67
C PRO A 98 1.56 7.43 -7.65
N ALA A 99 0.61 8.36 -7.52
CA ALA A 99 0.85 9.79 -7.59
C ALA A 99 0.20 10.51 -6.40
N GLY A 100 0.68 11.72 -6.14
CA GLY A 100 0.25 12.54 -5.02
C GLY A 100 1.31 12.62 -3.92
N GLU A 101 1.11 13.55 -2.99
CA GLU A 101 2.10 13.89 -1.97
C GLU A 101 2.43 12.73 -1.00
N TRP A 102 1.46 11.85 -0.78
CA TRP A 102 1.60 10.70 0.12
C TRP A 102 2.71 9.73 -0.31
N THR A 103 3.04 9.69 -1.61
CA THR A 103 4.07 8.78 -2.15
C THR A 103 5.48 9.19 -1.72
N ASN A 104 5.70 10.46 -1.36
CA ASN A 104 6.97 10.96 -0.85
C ASN A 104 7.40 10.29 0.48
N HIS A 105 6.45 9.65 1.18
CA HIS A 105 6.70 8.95 2.43
C HIS A 105 7.02 7.46 2.25
N PHE A 106 7.04 6.97 1.01
CA PHE A 106 7.30 5.56 0.69
C PHE A 106 8.46 5.43 -0.28
N GLN A 107 9.23 4.36 -0.12
CA GLN A 107 10.04 3.84 -1.21
C GLN A 107 9.13 3.03 -2.14
N VAL A 108 8.79 3.55 -3.31
CA VAL A 108 7.91 2.85 -4.27
C VAL A 108 8.74 1.95 -5.18
N VAL A 109 8.38 0.67 -5.22
CA VAL A 109 8.93 -0.34 -6.14
C VAL A 109 7.81 -0.87 -7.00
N VAL A 110 7.88 -0.61 -8.31
CA VAL A 110 6.88 -1.10 -9.27
C VAL A 110 7.23 -2.52 -9.71
N SER A 111 6.30 -3.45 -9.50
CA SER A 111 6.42 -4.84 -9.95
C SER A 111 5.55 -5.08 -11.18
N ARG A 112 6.19 -5.37 -12.32
CA ARG A 112 5.53 -5.63 -13.61
C ARG A 112 5.55 -7.10 -14.03
N ARG A 113 5.65 -8.02 -13.06
CA ARG A 113 5.68 -9.46 -13.36
C ARG A 113 4.37 -9.90 -14.05
N ARG A 114 4.54 -10.81 -14.99
CA ARG A 114 3.47 -11.47 -15.76
C ARG A 114 2.94 -12.69 -15.00
#